data_AF-A0A3B9DGJ6-F1
#
_entry.id   AF-A0A3B9DGJ6-F1
#
_cell.length_a   1.000
_cell.length_b   1.000
_cell.length_c   1.000
_cell.angle_alpha   90.00
_cell.angle_beta   90.00
_cell.angle_gamma   90.00
#
_symmetry.space_group_name_H-M   'P 1'
#
loop_
_entity.id
_entity.type
_entity.pdbx_description
1 polymer ?
#
loop_
_entity_poly.entity_id
_entity_poly.type
_entity_poly.pdbx_seq_one_letter_code
_entity_poly.pdbx_strand_id
1 'polypeptide(L)' 'MTGRMDQVNVIVAHSLEARPLINRFELKPNKIEASLTVYSNDAGIRLIITGVGKQSSFAAT' A
#
# COMPACT_ATOMS: atom_id res chain seq x y z
N MET A 1 22.83 -7.69 -9.96
CA MET A 1 21.66 -8.50 -10.39
C MET A 1 20.43 -7.93 -9.69
N THR A 2 19.71 -7.01 -10.33
CA THR A 2 18.44 -6.48 -9.81
C THR A 2 17.35 -7.49 -10.16
N GLY A 3 17.23 -8.55 -9.37
CA GLY A 3 16.07 -9.42 -9.42
C GLY A 3 14.83 -8.55 -9.18
N ARG A 4 13.86 -8.62 -10.09
CA ARG A 4 12.56 -7.97 -9.91
C ARG A 4 11.93 -8.66 -8.70
N MET A 5 12.06 -8.06 -7.51
CA MET A 5 11.41 -8.59 -6.31
C MET A 5 9.91 -8.62 -6.60
N ASP A 6 9.32 -9.80 -6.48
CA ASP A 6 7.88 -9.99 -6.65
C ASP A 6 7.17 -9.07 -5.67
N GLN A 7 6.50 -8.06 -6.21
CA GLN A 7 5.88 -7.01 -5.42
C GLN A 7 4.46 -7.43 -5.05
N VAL A 8 4.14 -7.41 -3.76
CA VAL A 8 2.81 -7.72 -3.25
C VAL A 8 2.10 -6.43 -2.88
N ASN A 9 0.98 -6.18 -3.53
CA ASN A 9 0.10 -5.06 -3.22
C ASN A 9 -1.03 -5.52 -2.29
N VAL A 10 -1.12 -4.88 -1.13
CA VAL A 10 -2.21 -5.05 -0.16
C VAL A 10 -3.08 -3.79 -0.24
N ILE A 11 -4.35 -3.97 -0.59
CA ILE A 11 -5.29 -2.88 -0.79
C ILE A 11 -6.27 -2.87 0.38
N VAL A 12 -6.41 -1.73 1.05
CA VAL A 12 -7.31 -1.55 2.19
C VAL A 12 -8.18 -0.32 2.02
N ALA A 13 -9.40 -0.38 2.54
CA ALA A 13 -10.35 0.71 2.40
C ALA A 13 -10.14 1.79 3.46
N HIS A 14 -9.67 1.41 4.66
CA HIS A 14 -9.61 2.34 5.79
C HIS A 14 -8.29 2.26 6.59
N SER A 15 -7.95 3.38 7.24
CA SER A 15 -6.72 3.51 8.04
C SER A 15 -6.68 2.58 9.26
N LEU A 16 -7.84 2.15 9.76
CA LEU A 16 -7.92 1.20 10.88
C LEU A 16 -7.38 -0.19 10.51
N GLU A 17 -7.57 -0.61 9.26
CA GLU A 17 -7.02 -1.86 8.71
C GLU A 17 -5.53 -1.68 8.39
N ALA A 18 -5.15 -0.48 7.93
CA ALA A 18 -3.79 -0.17 7.52
C ALA A 18 -2.80 -0.14 8.70
N ARG A 19 -3.18 0.46 9.83
CA ARG A 19 -2.31 0.66 11.01
C ARG A 19 -1.61 -0.62 11.50
N PRO A 20 -2.30 -1.74 11.78
CA PRO A 20 -1.62 -2.95 12.21
C PRO A 20 -0.66 -3.50 11.14
N LEU A 21 -0.99 -3.36 9.85
CA LEU A 21 -0.15 -3.81 8.74
C LEU A 21 1.11 -2.95 8.59
N ILE A 22 0.98 -1.63 8.72
CA ILE A 22 2.11 -0.69 8.72
C ILE A 22 3.12 -1.07 9.81
N ASN A 23 2.63 -1.31 11.03
CA ASN A 23 3.50 -1.67 12.16
C ASN A 23 4.10 -3.06 11.99
N ARG A 24 3.31 -4.03 11.51
CA ARG A 24 3.76 -5.43 11.37
C ARG A 24 4.83 -5.60 10.29
N PHE A 25 4.73 -4.85 9.20
CA PHE A 25 5.65 -4.94 8.06
C PHE A 25 6.65 -3.78 8.01
N GLU A 26 6.69 -2.94 9.05
CA GLU A 26 7.59 -1.79 9.17
C GLU A 26 7.53 -0.85 7.95
N LEU A 27 6.31 -0.64 7.44
CA LEU A 27 6.10 0.10 6.20
C LEU A 27 6.35 1.59 6.39
N LYS A 28 7.00 2.22 5.41
CA LYS A 28 7.30 3.65 5.41
C LYS A 28 6.41 4.38 4.40
N PRO A 29 5.99 5.62 4.69
CA PRO A 29 5.21 6.42 3.75
C PRO A 29 5.96 6.57 2.41
N ASN A 30 5.29 6.24 1.32
CA ASN A 30 5.80 6.44 -0.02
C ASN A 30 5.12 7.68 -0.63
N LYS A 31 5.88 8.77 -0.74
CA LYS A 31 5.37 10.09 -1.19
C LYS A 31 5.36 10.27 -2.70
N ILE A 32 5.73 9.23 -3.47
CA ILE A 32 5.88 9.34 -4.92
C ILE A 32 4.50 9.31 -5.62
N GLU A 33 3.50 8.68 -5.01
CA GLU A 33 2.15 8.57 -5.58
C GLU A 33 1.22 9.63 -5.00
N ALA A 34 0.84 10.60 -5.82
CA ALA A 34 0.05 11.77 -5.39
C ALA A 34 -1.45 11.48 -5.23
N SER A 35 -1.95 10.38 -5.80
CA SER A 35 -3.39 10.06 -5.84
C SER A 35 -3.86 9.13 -4.72
N LEU A 36 -2.95 8.34 -4.12
CA LEU A 36 -3.28 7.33 -3.12
C LEU A 36 -2.29 7.37 -1.96
N THR A 37 -2.76 7.02 -0.76
CA THR A 37 -1.86 6.89 0.38
C THR A 37 -1.18 5.53 0.30
N VAL A 38 0.11 5.54 -0.01
CA VAL A 38 0.92 4.32 -0.17
C VAL A 38 1.98 4.24 0.92
N TYR A 39 2.13 3.05 1.48
CA TYR A 39 3.25 2.68 2.34
C TYR A 39 3.99 1.50 1.71
N SER A 40 5.31 1.46 1.84
CA SER A 40 6.10 0.36 1.28
C SER A 40 7.33 0.05 2.13
N ASN A 41 7.91 -1.12 1.92
CA ASN A 41 9.21 -1.49 2.47
C ASN A 41 10.11 -2.11 1.40
N ASP A 42 11.38 -2.33 1.77
CA ASP A 42 12.38 -2.92 0.87
C ASP A 42 12.18 -4.43 0.67
N ALA A 43 11.24 -5.05 1.41
CA ALA A 43 10.86 -6.45 1.25
C ALA A 43 9.83 -6.69 0.12
N GLY A 44 9.45 -5.64 -0.62
CA GLY A 44 8.53 -5.74 -1.75
C GLY A 44 7.05 -5.67 -1.40
N ILE A 45 6.69 -5.30 -0.16
CA ILE A 45 5.29 -5.10 0.24
C ILE A 45 4.89 -3.64 0.00
N ARG A 46 3.72 -3.45 -0.62
CA ARG A 46 3.05 -2.15 -0.74
C ARG A 46 1.67 -2.22 -0.13
N LEU A 47 1.36 -1.28 0.73
CA LEU A 47 0.03 -1.09 1.31
C LEU A 47 -0.58 0.17 0.72
N ILE A 48 -1.74 0.03 0.11
CA ILE A 48 -2.44 1.09 -0.63
C ILE A 48 -3.77 1.33 0.08
N ILE A 49 -4.00 2.55 0.58
CA ILE A 49 -5.26 2.94 1.21
C ILE A 49 -6.11 3.68 0.17
N THR A 50 -7.29 3.15 -0.13
CA THR A 50 -8.13 3.60 -1.25
C THR A 50 -9.29 4.50 -0.84
N GLY A 51 -9.73 4.41 0.41
CA GLY A 51 -11.05 4.88 0.83
C GLY A 51 -12.15 3.86 0.51
N VAL A 52 -13.37 4.15 0.96
CA VAL A 52 -14.54 3.25 0.87
C VAL A 52 -15.34 3.55 -0.40
N GLY A 53 -15.74 2.50 -1.13
CA GLY A 53 -16.65 2.58 -2.28
C GLY A 53 -16.06 2.08 -3.60
N LYS A 54 -16.92 1.73 -4.56
CA LYS A 54 -16.53 1.08 -5.83
C LYS A 54 -15.56 1.92 -6.68
N GLN A 55 -15.71 3.24 -6.68
CA GLN A 55 -14.81 4.15 -7.41
C GLN A 55 -13.42 4.21 -6.78
N SER A 56 -13.35 4.22 -5.45
CA SER A 56 -12.10 4.19 -4.69
C SER A 56 -11.30 2.90 -4.94
N SER A 57 -11.96 1.73 -4.97
CA SER A 57 -11.27 0.47 -5.24
C SER A 57 -10.72 0.36 -6.67
N PHE A 58 -11.40 0.94 -7.67
CA PHE A 58 -10.95 0.90 -9.06
C PHE A 58 -9.67 1.72 -9.27
N ALA A 59 -9.47 2.80 -8.52
CA ALA A 59 -8.27 3.62 -8.58
C ALA A 59 -6.99 2.88 -8.11
N ALA A 60 -7.15 1.74 -7.43
CA ALA A 60 -6.06 0.99 -6.79
C ALA A 60 -5.65 -0.30 -7.53
N THR A 61 -6.34 -0.62 -8.63
CA THR A 61 -5.99 -1.72 -9.54
C THR A 61 -5.01 -1.20 -10.60
#